data_AF-A0A2W2CYJ1-F1
#
_entry.id   AF-A0A2W2CYJ1-F1
#
_cell.length_a   1.000
_cell.length_b   1.000
_cell.length_c   1.000
_cell.angle_alpha   90.00
_cell.angle_beta   90.00
_cell.angle_gamma   90.00
#
_symmetry.space_group_name_H-M   'P 1'
#
loop_
_entity.id
_entity.type
_entity.pdbx_description
1 polymer ?
#
loop_
_entity_poly.entity_id
_entity_poly.type
_entity_poly.pdbx_seq_one_letter_code
_entity_poly.pdbx_strand_id
1 'polypeptide(L)'
;MSPEQRREMIVRAALPLVVEYGTSVTTAQIARAAGIGEGTIFRAFGDKDALLAACMAESMRPDDTLAHVASISLDLPLAERLIEAAEALRGHMTRVGAVAGALAASGPLRDRTPGTGSPARDTERTPDARKAAVNGREASMAATREVLAALFEPERDGLRLPPDRLAEAFQFLT
;
A
#
# COMPACT_ATOMS: atom_id res chain seq x y z
N MET A 1 22.75 -2.48 3.53
CA MET A 1 21.32 -2.10 3.46
C MET A 1 21.24 -0.66 3.00
N SER A 2 20.56 -0.40 1.88
CA SER A 2 20.34 0.97 1.39
C SER A 2 19.36 1.74 2.30
N PRO A 3 19.32 3.08 2.20
CA PRO A 3 18.33 3.89 2.91
C PRO A 3 16.88 3.46 2.61
N GLU A 4 16.56 3.17 1.35
CA GLU A 4 15.24 2.69 0.92
C GLU A 4 14.89 1.34 1.53
N GLN A 5 15.80 0.35 1.46
CA GLN A 5 15.59 -0.95 2.10
C GLN A 5 15.34 -0.83 3.60
N ARG A 6 16.02 0.12 4.26
CA ARG A 6 15.81 0.39 5.69
C ARG A 6 14.43 0.98 5.94
N ARG A 7 13.97 1.92 5.11
CA ARG A 7 12.62 2.49 5.19
C ARG A 7 11.56 1.40 5.01
N GLU A 8 11.70 0.55 3.99
CA GLU A 8 10.78 -0.58 3.74
C GLU A 8 10.72 -1.55 4.91
N MET A 9 11.86 -1.91 5.51
CA MET A 9 11.92 -2.79 6.67
C MET A 9 11.18 -2.19 7.87
N ILE A 10 11.38 -0.90 8.14
CA ILE A 10 10.70 -0.20 9.24
C ILE A 10 9.20 -0.16 9.00
N VAL A 11 8.76 0.17 7.78
CA VAL A 11 7.33 0.21 7.43
C VAL A 11 6.69 -1.17 7.59
N ARG A 12 7.33 -2.23 7.10
CA ARG A 12 6.85 -3.61 7.25
C ARG A 12 6.67 -4.01 8.72
N ALA A 13 7.61 -3.62 9.59
CA ALA A 13 7.50 -3.87 11.03
C ALA A 13 6.42 -3.01 11.71
N ALA A 14 6.16 -1.80 11.20
CA ALA A 14 5.19 -0.87 11.75
C ALA A 14 3.74 -1.21 11.37
N LEU A 15 3.50 -1.75 10.17
CA LEU A 15 2.15 -1.99 9.65
C LEU A 15 1.22 -2.77 10.61
N PRO A 16 1.62 -3.91 11.20
CA PRO A 16 0.77 -4.63 12.15
C PRO A 16 0.41 -3.79 13.39
N LEU A 17 1.39 -3.01 13.89
CA LEU A 17 1.18 -2.13 15.05
C LEU A 17 0.26 -0.95 14.71
N VAL A 18 0.31 -0.43 13.48
CA VAL A 18 -0.60 0.63 13.03
C VAL A 18 -2.03 0.11 12.96
N VAL A 19 -2.24 -1.12 12.48
CA VAL A 19 -3.57 -1.74 12.45
C VAL A 19 -4.11 -1.93 13.88
N GLU A 20 -3.26 -2.32 14.82
CA GLU A 20 -3.65 -2.59 16.21
C GLU A 20 -3.88 -1.31 17.03
N TYR A 21 -2.98 -0.33 16.93
CA TYR A 21 -2.96 0.84 17.81
C TYR A 21 -3.35 2.16 17.11
N GLY A 22 -3.60 2.15 15.80
CA GLY A 22 -3.87 3.37 15.03
C GLY A 22 -2.76 4.41 15.18
N THR A 23 -3.13 5.69 15.31
CA THR A 23 -2.13 6.75 15.54
C THR A 23 -1.59 6.75 16.98
N SER A 24 -2.07 5.90 17.89
CA SER A 24 -1.53 5.80 19.25
C SER A 24 -0.21 5.02 19.31
N VAL A 25 0.17 4.32 18.23
CA VAL A 25 1.45 3.61 18.14
C VAL A 25 2.64 4.54 18.41
N THR A 26 3.60 4.11 19.22
CA THR A 26 4.80 4.89 19.56
C THR A 26 5.99 4.48 18.70
N THR A 27 6.94 5.41 18.48
CA THR A 27 8.22 5.10 17.82
C THR A 27 9.01 4.04 18.60
N ALA A 28 8.90 4.03 19.92
CA ALA A 28 9.49 3.02 20.79
C ALA A 28 8.94 1.61 20.53
N GLN A 29 7.62 1.45 20.37
CA GLN A 29 7.00 0.17 20.02
C GLN A 29 7.48 -0.32 18.65
N ILE A 30 7.52 0.57 17.65
CA ILE A 30 7.97 0.24 16.30
C ILE A 30 9.46 -0.13 16.29
N ALA A 31 10.30 0.64 16.99
CA ALA A 31 11.74 0.38 17.11
C ALA A 31 12.00 -0.99 17.73
N ARG A 32 11.27 -1.34 18.80
CA ARG A 32 11.33 -2.66 19.43
C ARG A 32 10.91 -3.77 18.46
N ALA A 33 9.79 -3.61 17.75
CA ALA A 33 9.32 -4.60 16.79
C ALA A 33 10.30 -4.80 15.61
N ALA A 34 10.97 -3.73 15.19
CA ALA A 34 11.97 -3.77 14.12
C ALA A 34 13.37 -4.18 14.60
N GLY A 35 13.60 -4.33 15.91
CA GLY A 35 14.93 -4.65 16.46
C GLY A 35 15.97 -3.54 16.25
N ILE A 36 15.54 -2.27 16.22
CA ILE A 36 16.41 -1.10 15.97
C ILE A 36 16.29 -0.07 17.10
N GLY A 37 17.22 0.88 17.16
CA GLY A 37 17.08 2.06 18.03
C GLY A 37 16.16 3.12 17.43
N GLU A 38 15.40 3.84 18.25
CA GLU A 38 14.44 4.88 17.82
C GLU A 38 15.07 5.97 16.93
N GLY A 39 16.31 6.37 17.21
CA GLY A 39 17.04 7.34 16.38
C GLY A 39 17.20 6.90 14.92
N THR A 40 17.11 5.59 14.63
CA THR A 40 17.13 5.05 13.27
C THR A 40 15.83 5.37 12.52
N ILE A 41 14.69 5.36 13.22
CA ILE A 41 13.39 5.72 12.67
C ILE A 41 13.36 7.22 12.35
N PHE A 42 13.78 8.07 13.29
CA PHE A 42 13.84 9.52 13.08
C PHE A 42 14.79 9.90 11.94
N ARG A 43 15.93 9.22 11.80
CA ARG A 43 16.82 9.42 10.63
C ARG A 43 16.19 8.99 9.32
N ALA A 44 15.36 7.95 9.35
CA ALA A 44 14.73 7.41 8.15
C ALA A 44 13.51 8.23 7.71
N PHE A 45 12.68 8.72 8.63
CA PHE A 45 11.37 9.34 8.32
C PHE A 45 11.23 10.79 8.78
N GLY A 46 12.10 11.31 9.65
CA GLY A 46 11.99 12.65 10.22
C GLY A 46 11.05 12.71 11.42
N ASP A 47 9.80 12.29 11.25
CA ASP A 47 8.80 12.25 12.31
C ASP A 47 7.86 11.04 12.20
N LYS A 48 6.97 10.90 13.19
CA LYS A 48 5.99 9.81 13.25
C LYS A 48 4.94 9.92 12.14
N ASP A 49 4.56 11.12 11.75
CA ASP A 49 3.49 11.32 10.76
C ASP A 49 3.96 10.91 9.37
N ALA A 50 5.21 11.20 9.02
CA ALA A 50 5.87 10.73 7.82
C ALA A 50 6.02 9.20 7.79
N LEU A 51 6.22 8.55 8.94
CA LEU A 51 6.20 7.10 9.05
C LEU A 51 4.79 6.53 8.85
N LEU A 52 3.76 7.09 9.50
CA LEU A 52 2.37 6.65 9.32
C LEU A 52 1.88 6.85 7.88
N ALA A 53 2.25 7.96 7.24
CA ALA A 53 1.98 8.22 5.84
C ALA A 53 2.69 7.20 4.92
N ALA A 54 3.93 6.81 5.26
CA ALA A 54 4.64 5.76 4.54
C ALA A 54 3.97 4.39 4.73
N CYS A 55 3.49 4.05 5.93
CA CYS A 55 2.69 2.85 6.16
C CYS A 55 1.40 2.84 5.33
N MET A 56 0.69 3.97 5.26
CA MET A 56 -0.49 4.09 4.42
C MET A 56 -0.14 3.88 2.94
N ALA A 57 0.90 4.55 2.44
CA ALA A 57 1.35 4.41 1.05
C ALA A 57 1.77 2.96 0.73
N GLU A 58 2.47 2.29 1.65
CA GLU A 58 2.86 0.90 1.50
C GLU A 58 1.65 -0.03 1.47
N SER A 59 0.65 0.19 2.34
CA SER A 59 -0.56 -0.64 2.36
C SER A 59 -1.33 -0.61 1.04
N MET A 60 -1.24 0.50 0.30
CA MET A 60 -1.87 0.70 -1.01
C MET A 60 -1.09 0.08 -2.17
N ARG A 61 0.11 -0.45 -1.94
CA ARG A 61 0.90 -1.13 -2.97
C ARG A 61 0.22 -2.46 -3.33
N PRO A 62 -0.16 -2.68 -4.59
CA PRO A 62 -0.84 -3.90 -4.98
C PRO A 62 0.13 -5.07 -5.22
N ASP A 63 1.45 -4.87 -5.10
CA ASP A 63 2.52 -5.79 -5.50
C ASP A 63 2.27 -7.24 -5.06
N ASP A 64 2.02 -7.49 -3.77
CA ASP A 64 1.73 -8.84 -3.25
C ASP A 64 0.43 -9.42 -3.81
N THR A 65 -0.57 -8.56 -4.03
CA THR A 65 -1.87 -8.95 -4.58
C THR A 65 -1.73 -9.32 -6.05
N LEU A 66 -0.95 -8.56 -6.81
CA LEU A 66 -0.63 -8.86 -8.21
C LEU A 66 0.19 -10.13 -8.35
N ALA A 67 1.17 -10.35 -7.46
CA ALA A 67 1.93 -11.59 -7.43
C ALA A 67 1.01 -12.81 -7.17
N HIS A 68 0.03 -12.66 -6.28
CA HIS A 68 -0.96 -13.70 -6.04
C HIS A 68 -1.86 -13.94 -7.25
N VAL A 69 -2.41 -12.90 -7.87
CA VAL A 69 -3.23 -13.02 -9.08
C VAL A 69 -2.44 -13.67 -10.23
N ALA A 70 -1.18 -13.27 -10.42
CA ALA A 70 -0.30 -13.87 -11.43
C ALA A 70 0.04 -15.35 -11.17
N SER A 71 -0.15 -15.83 -9.93
CA SER A 71 0.06 -17.23 -9.56
C SER A 71 -1.17 -18.12 -9.75
N ILE A 72 -2.33 -17.54 -10.07
CA ILE A 72 -3.57 -18.31 -10.34
C ILE A 72 -3.34 -19.21 -11.55
N SER A 73 -3.65 -20.50 -11.42
CA SER A 73 -3.49 -21.46 -12.50
C SER A 73 -4.38 -21.12 -13.68
N LEU A 74 -3.80 -21.04 -14.89
CA LEU A 74 -4.53 -20.78 -16.13
C LEU A 74 -5.30 -22.00 -16.65
N ASP A 75 -5.09 -23.18 -16.06
CA ASP A 75 -5.81 -24.42 -16.40
C ASP A 75 -7.21 -24.46 -15.76
N LEU A 76 -7.47 -23.58 -14.79
CA LEU A 76 -8.78 -23.45 -14.16
C LEU A 76 -9.80 -22.83 -15.14
N PRO A 77 -11.10 -23.17 -15.04
CA PRO A 77 -12.15 -22.47 -15.77
C PRO A 77 -12.08 -20.96 -15.52
N LEU A 78 -12.30 -20.13 -16.55
CA LEU A 78 -12.23 -18.66 -16.45
C LEU A 78 -13.00 -18.11 -15.24
N ALA A 79 -14.20 -18.62 -14.97
CA ALA A 79 -15.00 -18.19 -13.82
C ALA A 79 -14.28 -18.37 -12.48
N GLU A 80 -13.60 -19.50 -12.27
CA GLU A 80 -12.87 -19.79 -11.03
C GLU A 80 -11.66 -18.86 -10.88
N ARG A 81 -10.90 -18.64 -11.96
CA ARG A 81 -9.77 -17.69 -11.98
C ARG A 81 -10.20 -16.27 -11.62
N LEU A 82 -11.33 -15.84 -12.16
CA LEU A 82 -11.89 -14.51 -11.87
C LEU A 82 -12.42 -14.41 -10.42
N ILE A 83 -12.98 -15.49 -9.87
CA ILE A 83 -13.39 -15.51 -8.46
C ILE A 83 -12.16 -15.35 -7.56
N GLU A 84 -11.11 -16.15 -7.77
CA GLU A 84 -9.86 -16.07 -7.00
C GLU A 84 -9.21 -14.68 -7.11
N ALA A 85 -9.14 -14.12 -8.33
CA ALA A 85 -8.63 -12.78 -8.53
C ALA A 85 -9.47 -11.72 -7.80
N ALA A 86 -10.80 -11.84 -7.84
CA ALA A 86 -11.69 -10.92 -7.15
C ALA A 86 -11.54 -11.02 -5.62
N GLU A 87 -11.34 -12.22 -5.07
CA GLU A 87 -11.07 -12.42 -3.64
C GLU A 87 -9.74 -11.82 -3.22
N ALA A 88 -8.69 -11.98 -4.02
CA ALA A 88 -7.40 -11.36 -3.80
C ALA A 88 -7.52 -9.82 -3.73
N LEU A 89 -8.19 -9.22 -4.71
CA LEU A 89 -8.41 -7.76 -4.79
C LEU A 89 -9.25 -7.23 -3.63
N ARG A 90 -10.38 -7.89 -3.30
CA ARG A 90 -11.21 -7.50 -2.14
C ARG A 90 -10.45 -7.65 -0.82
N GLY A 91 -9.65 -8.70 -0.68
CA GLY A 91 -8.79 -8.92 0.48
C GLY A 91 -7.77 -7.80 0.66
N HIS A 92 -7.17 -7.34 -0.44
CA HIS A 92 -6.28 -6.16 -0.43
C HIS A 92 -7.01 -4.91 0.03
N MET A 93 -8.17 -4.60 -0.56
CA MET A 93 -8.95 -3.42 -0.20
C MET A 93 -9.40 -3.45 1.27
N THR A 94 -9.74 -4.63 1.80
CA THR A 94 -10.07 -4.82 3.22
C THR A 94 -8.88 -4.49 4.12
N ARG A 95 -7.66 -4.93 3.76
CA ARG A 95 -6.44 -4.59 4.52
C ARG A 95 -6.13 -3.10 4.47
N VAL A 96 -6.24 -2.47 3.29
CA VAL A 96 -6.08 -1.01 3.13
C VAL A 96 -7.10 -0.25 3.99
N GLY A 97 -8.36 -0.69 3.97
CA GLY A 97 -9.44 -0.13 4.77
C GLY A 97 -9.19 -0.22 6.27
N ALA A 98 -8.61 -1.32 6.74
CA ALA A 98 -8.23 -1.49 8.15
C ALA A 98 -7.15 -0.49 8.58
N VAL A 99 -6.10 -0.32 7.77
CA VAL A 99 -5.04 0.68 8.02
C VAL A 99 -5.61 2.10 8.00
N ALA A 100 -6.39 2.43 6.97
CA ALA A 100 -7.02 3.75 6.83
C ALA A 100 -7.97 4.06 7.99
N GLY A 101 -8.79 3.07 8.39
CA GLY A 101 -9.72 3.19 9.50
C GLY A 101 -9.02 3.41 10.84
N ALA A 102 -7.95 2.65 11.12
CA ALA A 102 -7.15 2.80 12.34
C ALA A 102 -6.49 4.19 12.43
N LEU A 103 -6.00 4.71 11.31
CA LEU A 103 -5.43 6.06 11.24
C LEU A 103 -6.49 7.16 11.37
N ALA A 104 -7.68 7.00 10.77
CA ALA A 104 -8.74 7.99 10.82
C ALA A 104 -9.44 8.07 12.19
N ALA A 105 -9.66 6.94 12.86
CA ALA A 105 -10.37 6.86 14.14
C ALA A 105 -9.65 7.57 15.29
N SER A 106 -8.33 7.78 15.15
CA SER A 106 -7.50 8.40 16.19
C SER A 106 -7.38 9.92 16.07
N GLY A 107 -8.07 10.55 15.10
CA GLY A 107 -8.12 12.00 14.87
C GLY A 107 -6.85 12.63 14.26
N PRO A 108 -6.93 13.88 13.75
CA PRO A 108 -5.73 14.61 13.33
C PRO A 108 -4.82 14.86 14.54
N LEU A 109 -3.51 14.66 14.40
CA LEU A 109 -2.53 15.00 15.43
C LEU A 109 -2.48 16.53 15.63
N ARG A 110 -3.39 17.06 16.45
CA ARG A 110 -3.19 18.33 17.14
C ARG A 110 -3.44 18.09 18.62
N ASP A 111 -2.45 18.48 19.42
CA ASP A 111 -2.33 18.39 20.87
C ASP A 111 -1.97 17.02 21.48
N ARG A 112 -0.65 16.80 21.67
CA ARG A 112 -0.02 16.86 23.01
C ARG A 112 1.48 16.56 22.97
N THR A 113 2.31 17.61 23.04
CA THR A 113 3.58 17.56 23.80
C THR A 113 3.96 18.97 24.25
N PRO A 114 4.09 19.24 25.57
CA PRO A 114 4.76 20.45 26.04
C PRO A 114 6.28 20.25 25.97
N GLY A 115 6.95 21.09 25.16
CA GLY A 115 8.34 21.52 25.39
C GLY A 115 9.46 20.73 24.70
N THR A 116 9.93 21.20 23.54
CA THR A 116 11.13 22.06 23.41
C THR A 116 11.58 22.15 21.93
N GLY A 117 11.29 23.31 21.33
CA GLY A 117 11.98 23.99 20.21
C GLY A 117 12.64 23.22 19.06
N SER A 118 12.00 23.26 17.88
CA SER A 118 12.61 23.88 16.68
C SER A 118 11.54 24.29 15.66
N PRO A 119 11.68 25.45 14.98
CA PRO A 119 10.61 26.03 14.19
C PRO A 119 10.47 25.34 12.83
N ALA A 120 9.21 25.15 12.44
CA ALA A 120 8.68 25.08 11.08
C ALA A 120 9.66 24.64 9.96
N ARG A 121 9.43 23.43 9.45
CA ARG A 121 9.46 23.22 8.01
C ARG A 121 8.06 22.82 7.59
N ASP A 122 7.28 23.82 7.21
CA ASP A 122 6.27 23.62 6.16
C ASP A 122 7.04 23.14 4.94
N THR A 123 7.25 21.83 4.83
CA THR A 123 7.68 21.25 3.56
C THR A 123 6.51 21.40 2.61
N GLU A 124 6.52 22.51 1.87
CA GLU A 124 5.87 22.62 0.57
C GLU A 124 6.05 21.28 -0.14
N ARG A 125 4.95 20.56 -0.33
CA ARG A 125 4.94 19.33 -1.10
C ARG A 125 5.34 19.73 -2.52
N THR A 126 6.62 19.54 -2.87
CA THR A 126 7.17 19.99 -4.13
C THR A 126 6.37 19.41 -5.30
N PRO A 127 6.20 20.15 -6.40
CA PRO A 127 5.47 19.69 -7.59
C PRO A 127 5.94 18.31 -8.09
N ASP A 128 7.22 18.01 -7.89
CA ASP A 128 7.86 16.76 -8.27
C ASP A 128 7.39 15.55 -7.45
N ALA A 129 7.18 15.70 -6.15
CA ALA A 129 6.66 14.62 -5.30
C ALA A 129 5.20 14.28 -5.64
N ARG A 130 4.41 15.29 -6.05
CA ARG A 130 3.03 15.08 -6.51
C ARG A 130 2.98 14.37 -7.86
N LYS A 131 3.84 14.76 -8.81
CA LYS A 131 3.96 14.08 -10.11
C LYS A 131 4.44 12.64 -9.96
N ALA A 132 5.44 12.38 -9.13
CA ALA A 132 5.93 11.03 -8.85
C ALA A 132 4.82 10.12 -8.28
N ALA A 133 3.98 10.63 -7.39
CA ALA A 133 2.84 9.88 -6.85
C ALA A 133 1.76 9.57 -7.90
N VAL A 134 1.48 10.51 -8.81
CA VAL A 134 0.53 10.29 -9.93
C VAL A 134 1.08 9.24 -10.90
N ASN A 135 2.35 9.36 -11.30
CA ASN A 135 3.01 8.41 -12.19
C ASN A 135 3.06 7.00 -11.56
N GLY A 136 3.32 6.91 -10.26
CA GLY A 136 3.30 5.65 -9.53
C GLY A 136 1.92 5.00 -9.53
N ARG A 137 0.86 5.79 -9.35
CA ARG A 137 -0.53 5.30 -9.41
C ARG A 137 -0.88 4.79 -10.81
N GLU A 138 -0.55 5.53 -11.86
CA GLU A 138 -0.78 5.11 -13.24
C GLU A 138 -0.02 3.82 -13.58
N ALA A 139 1.25 3.73 -13.19
CA ALA A 139 2.06 2.53 -13.38
C ALA A 139 1.46 1.32 -12.63
N SER A 140 1.01 1.50 -11.39
CA SER A 140 0.32 0.44 -10.65
C SER A 140 -0.98 0.01 -11.33
N MET A 141 -1.78 0.95 -11.85
CA MET A 141 -3.01 0.60 -12.58
C MET A 141 -2.71 -0.18 -13.87
N ALA A 142 -1.66 0.21 -14.61
CA ALA A 142 -1.23 -0.50 -15.80
C ALA A 142 -0.76 -1.93 -15.47
N ALA A 143 0.07 -2.10 -14.43
CA ALA A 143 0.53 -3.42 -13.99
C ALA A 143 -0.62 -4.32 -13.54
N THR A 144 -1.60 -3.78 -12.81
CA THR A 144 -2.81 -4.53 -12.42
C THR A 144 -3.58 -5.00 -13.65
N ARG A 145 -3.78 -4.13 -14.63
CA ARG A 145 -4.49 -4.46 -15.87
C ARG A 145 -3.79 -5.55 -16.66
N GLU A 146 -2.46 -5.49 -16.77
CA GLU A 146 -1.65 -6.49 -17.46
C GLU A 146 -1.81 -7.88 -16.83
N VAL A 147 -1.66 -7.97 -15.50
CA VAL A 147 -1.80 -9.23 -14.76
C VAL A 147 -3.22 -9.80 -14.87
N LEU A 148 -4.24 -8.96 -14.78
CA LEU A 148 -5.63 -9.40 -14.95
C LEU A 148 -5.95 -9.84 -16.38
N ALA A 149 -5.39 -9.17 -17.39
CA ALA A 149 -5.59 -9.53 -18.79
C ALA A 149 -5.06 -10.94 -19.10
N ALA A 150 -3.94 -11.34 -18.47
CA ALA A 150 -3.37 -12.68 -18.62
C ALA A 150 -4.35 -13.79 -18.21
N LEU A 151 -5.26 -13.54 -17.26
CA LEU A 151 -6.28 -14.52 -16.86
C LEU A 151 -7.31 -14.82 -17.97
N PHE A 152 -7.52 -13.89 -18.90
CA PHE A 152 -8.45 -14.08 -20.01
C PHE A 152 -7.78 -14.68 -21.26
N GLU A 153 -6.45 -14.79 -21.27
CA GLU A 153 -5.69 -15.14 -22.46
C GLU A 153 -6.06 -16.52 -23.06
N PRO A 154 -6.27 -17.58 -22.26
CA PRO A 154 -6.61 -18.90 -22.82
C PRO A 154 -7.94 -18.92 -23.61
N GLU A 155 -8.90 -18.06 -23.26
CA GLU A 155 -10.20 -17.98 -23.93
C GLU A 155 -10.28 -16.86 -24.98
N ARG A 156 -9.16 -16.20 -25.32
CA ARG A 156 -9.12 -15.03 -26.22
C ARG A 156 -10.05 -15.13 -27.43
N ASP A 157 -10.01 -16.26 -28.15
CA ASP A 157 -10.76 -16.46 -29.39
C ASP A 157 -12.28 -16.62 -29.17
N GLY A 158 -12.71 -16.97 -27.95
CA GLY A 158 -14.11 -17.08 -27.54
C GLY A 158 -14.69 -15.82 -26.93
N LEU A 159 -13.88 -14.80 -26.64
CA LEU A 159 -14.31 -13.58 -25.98
C LEU A 159 -14.87 -12.56 -26.99
N ARG A 160 -15.96 -11.88 -26.60
CA ARG A 160 -16.55 -10.80 -27.41
C ARG A 160 -15.74 -9.50 -27.39
N LEU A 161 -14.86 -9.35 -26.42
CA LEU A 161 -14.01 -8.19 -26.19
C LEU A 161 -12.58 -8.68 -25.95
N PRO A 162 -11.56 -7.87 -26.29
CA PRO A 162 -10.18 -8.23 -26.00
C PRO A 162 -9.93 -8.34 -24.49
N PRO A 163 -9.05 -9.26 -24.03
CA PRO A 163 -8.66 -9.46 -22.63
C PRO A 163 -8.41 -8.17 -21.85
N ASP A 164 -7.67 -7.28 -22.47
CA ASP A 164 -7.31 -5.93 -22.03
C ASP A 164 -8.50 -5.03 -21.61
N ARG A 165 -9.64 -5.16 -22.30
CA ARG A 165 -10.87 -4.41 -22.00
C ARG A 165 -11.69 -5.09 -20.92
N LEU A 166 -11.65 -6.42 -20.87
CA LEU A 166 -12.32 -7.20 -19.85
C LEU A 166 -11.63 -7.05 -18.48
N ALA A 167 -10.29 -7.01 -18.47
CA ALA A 167 -9.50 -6.69 -17.28
C ALA A 167 -9.83 -5.29 -16.72
N GLU A 168 -9.93 -4.30 -17.61
CA GLU A 168 -10.36 -2.94 -17.24
C GLU A 168 -11.77 -2.94 -16.62
N ALA A 169 -12.74 -3.60 -17.27
CA ALA A 169 -14.10 -3.69 -16.73
C ALA A 169 -14.16 -4.44 -15.39
N PHE A 170 -13.42 -5.54 -15.26
CA PHE A 170 -13.34 -6.34 -14.04
C PHE A 170 -12.80 -5.53 -12.85
N GLN A 171 -11.80 -4.68 -13.10
CA GLN A 171 -11.24 -3.79 -12.08
C GLN A 171 -12.24 -2.77 -11.54
N PHE A 172 -13.24 -2.34 -12.32
CA PHE A 172 -14.28 -1.42 -11.86
C PHE A 172 -15.42 -2.11 -11.08
N LEU A 173 -15.52 -3.45 -11.16
CA LEU A 173 -16.57 -4.23 -10.51
C LEU A 173 -16.16 -4.76 -9.13
N THR A 174 -14.87 -4.71 -8.80
CA THR A 174 -14.28 -5.23 -7.56
C THR A 174 -13.77 -4.12 -6.67
#